data_AF-A0A7W2IX07-F1
#
_entry.id   AF-A0A7W2IX07-F1
#
_cell.length_a   1.000
_cell.length_b   1.000
_cell.length_c   1.000
_cell.angle_alpha   90.00
_cell.angle_beta   90.00
_cell.angle_gamma   90.00
#
_symmetry.space_group_name_H-M   'P 1'
#
loop_
_entity.id
_entity.type
_entity.pdbx_description
1 polymer ?
#
loop_
_entity_poly.entity_id
_entity_poly.type
_entity_poly.pdbx_seq_one_letter_code
_entity_poly.pdbx_strand_id
1 'polypeptide(L)' 'MKILVYIVSFALMFWALLEQTKEKPNLIIQIIAVAVFFFLMMRLMDKTPGKFDKNEQQNEQ' A
#
# COMPACT_ATOMS: atom_id res chain seq x y z
N MET A 1 -15.19 -0.43 -5.67
CA MET A 1 -13.90 -0.77 -6.31
C MET A 1 -12.69 -0.48 -5.43
N LYS A 2 -12.46 0.76 -4.98
CA LYS A 2 -11.24 1.15 -4.21
C LYS A 2 -11.05 0.36 -2.90
N ILE A 3 -12.13 0.04 -2.19
CA ILE A 3 -12.08 -0.77 -0.95
C ILE A 3 -11.67 -2.22 -1.21
N LEU A 4 -12.10 -2.79 -2.34
CA LEU A 4 -11.77 -4.17 -2.72
C LEU A 4 -10.27 -4.32 -2.97
N VAL A 5 -9.64 -3.30 -3.58
CA VAL A 5 -8.19 -3.27 -3.78
C VAL A 5 -7.44 -3.33 -2.45
N TYR A 6 -7.89 -2.59 -1.44
CA TYR A 6 -7.27 -2.66 -0.11
C TYR A 6 -7.48 -4.03 0.55
N ILE A 7 -8.70 -4.57 0.51
CA ILE A 7 -9.02 -5.88 1.10
C ILE A 7 -8.18 -7.00 0.46
N VAL A 8 -8.10 -7.03 -0.87
CA VAL A 8 -7.30 -8.02 -1.62
C VAL A 8 -5.82 -7.91 -1.27
N SER A 9 -5.31 -6.68 -1.19
CA SER A 9 -3.90 -6.47 -0.86
C SER A 9 -3.56 -6.86 0.58
N PHE A 10 -4.46 -6.58 1.53
CA PHE A 10 -4.32 -7.06 2.91
C PHE A 10 -4.37 -8.59 2.98
N ALA A 11 -5.29 -9.24 2.25
CA ALA A 11 -5.36 -10.70 2.18
C ALA A 11 -4.07 -11.32 1.62
N LEU A 12 -3.49 -10.72 0.57
CA LEU A 12 -2.18 -11.13 0.03
C LEU A 12 -1.05 -10.96 1.05
N MET A 13 -1.08 -9.89 1.84
CA MET A 13 -0.12 -9.68 2.94
C MET A 13 -0.23 -10.76 4.01
N PHE A 14 -1.45 -11.08 4.46
CA PHE A 14 -1.67 -12.16 5.42
C PHE A 14 -1.21 -13.52 4.86
N TRP A 15 -1.47 -13.78 3.58
CA TRP A 15 -0.98 -14.99 2.93
C TRP A 15 0.55 -15.07 2.89
N ALA A 16 1.22 -13.96 2.59
CA ALA A 16 2.68 -13.89 2.61
C ALA A 16 3.28 -14.11 4.00
N LEU A 17 2.60 -13.63 5.06
CA LEU A 17 3.00 -13.89 6.45
C LEU A 17 2.83 -15.37 6.81
N LEU A 18 1.75 -16.03 6.36
CA LEU A 18 1.57 -17.47 6.53
C LEU A 18 2.60 -18.29 5.74
N GLU A 19 3.00 -17.83 4.56
CA GLU A 19 4.04 -18.48 3.76
C GLU A 19 5.43 -18.37 4.42
N GLN A 20 5.67 -17.29 5.17
CA GLN A 20 6.92 -17.06 5.89
C GLN A 20 7.14 -18.03 7.06
N THR A 21 6.09 -18.61 7.65
CA THR A 21 6.22 -19.55 8.78
C THR A 21 6.63 -20.96 8.35
N LYS A 22 6.69 -21.23 7.05
CA LYS A 22 7.13 -22.53 6.50
C LYS A 22 8.65 -22.67 6.59
N GLU A 23 9.12 -23.91 6.70
CA GLU A 23 10.56 -24.23 6.74
C GLU A 23 11.34 -23.78 5.49
N LYS A 24 10.65 -23.69 4.34
CA LYS A 24 11.19 -23.22 3.07
C LYS A 24 10.32 -22.09 2.53
N PRO A 25 10.50 -20.86 3.03
CA PRO A 25 9.71 -19.74 2.56
C PRO A 25 10.07 -19.41 1.12
N ASN A 26 9.06 -19.12 0.32
CA ASN A 26 9.25 -18.71 -1.07
C ASN A 26 9.72 -17.24 -1.13
N LEU A 27 11.01 -17.02 -1.39
CA LEU A 27 11.64 -15.70 -1.42
C LEU A 27 10.94 -14.73 -2.40
N ILE A 28 10.47 -15.27 -3.54
CA ILE A 28 9.74 -14.50 -4.56
C ILE A 28 8.45 -13.92 -3.98
N ILE A 29 7.71 -14.70 -3.19
CA ILE A 29 6.45 -14.27 -2.57
C ILE A 29 6.70 -13.17 -1.56
N GLN A 30 7.78 -13.24 -0.79
CA GLN A 30 8.19 -12.18 0.13
C GLN A 30 8.54 -10.88 -0.59
N ILE A 31 9.35 -10.94 -1.66
CA ILE A 31 9.75 -9.75 -2.43
C ILE A 31 8.51 -9.05 -3.02
N ILE A 32 7.58 -9.83 -3.59
CA ILE A 32 6.32 -9.29 -4.13
C ILE A 32 5.47 -8.68 -3.02
N ALA A 33 5.34 -9.34 -1.87
CA ALA A 33 4.55 -8.84 -0.74
C ALA A 33 5.09 -7.48 -0.23
N VAL A 34 6.42 -7.34 -0.13
CA VAL A 34 7.06 -6.08 0.27
C VAL A 34 6.81 -4.98 -0.76
N ALA A 35 6.96 -5.27 -2.06
CA ALA A 35 6.70 -4.28 -3.12
C ALA A 35 5.23 -3.81 -3.11
N VAL A 36 4.28 -4.74 -2.96
CA VAL A 36 2.84 -4.43 -2.86
C VAL A 36 2.54 -3.60 -1.62
N PHE A 37 3.17 -3.90 -0.48
CA PHE A 37 3.00 -3.13 0.75
C PHE A 37 3.44 -1.67 0.59
N PHE A 38 4.63 -1.44 0.03
CA PHE A 38 5.12 -0.08 -0.21
C PHE A 38 4.25 0.68 -1.21
N PHE A 39 3.78 0.02 -2.27
CA PHE A 39 2.84 0.63 -3.21
C PHE A 39 1.51 1.01 -2.53
N LEU A 40 1.01 0.13 -1.67
CA LEU A 40 -0.23 0.39 -0.94
C LEU A 40 -0.07 1.53 0.06
N MET A 41 1.06 1.57 0.78
CA MET A 41 1.43 2.68 1.66
C MET A 41 1.53 4.00 0.91
N MET A 42 2.20 4.03 -0.25
CA MET A 42 2.27 5.21 -1.12
C MET A 42 0.86 5.71 -1.49
N ARG A 43 -0.02 4.79 -1.90
CA ARG A 43 -1.39 5.12 -2.28
C ARG A 43 -2.29 5.54 -1.11
N LEU A 44 -2.00 5.07 0.11
CA LEU A 44 -2.68 5.51 1.31
C LEU A 44 -2.22 6.91 1.72
N MET A 45 -0.91 7.16 1.67
CA MET A 45 -0.31 8.47 2.01
C MET A 45 -0.74 9.58 1.04
N ASP A 46 -0.88 9.28 -0.24
CA ASP A 46 -1.41 10.20 -1.27
C ASP A 46 -2.83 10.73 -0.95
N LYS A 47 -3.61 9.98 -0.16
CA LYS A 47 -4.95 10.39 0.29
C LYS A 47 -4.98 11.05 1.66
N THR A 48 -3.87 11.07 2.38
CA THR A 48 -3.75 11.92 3.56
C THR A 48 -3.54 13.32 3.03
N PRO A 49 -4.48 14.28 3.23
CA PRO A 49 -4.32 15.62 2.71
C PRO A 49 -3.07 16.25 3.32
N GLY A 50 -1.96 16.17 2.58
CA GLY A 50 -0.78 16.96 2.82
C GLY A 50 -1.21 18.42 2.72
N LYS A 51 -0.72 19.23 3.63
CA LYS A 51 -1.01 20.66 3.81
C LYS A 51 -0.59 21.54 2.60
N PHE A 52 -0.44 20.98 1.40
CA PHE A 52 0.13 21.63 0.23
C PHE A 52 -0.92 22.05 -0.82
N ASP A 53 -2.14 21.52 -0.79
CA ASP A 53 -3.19 21.92 -1.75
C ASP A 53 -3.96 23.20 -1.38
N LYS A 54 -3.60 23.89 -0.29
CA LYS A 54 -4.30 25.13 0.14
C LYS A 54 -3.63 26.43 -0.29
N ASN A 55 -2.45 26.39 -0.93
CA ASN A 55 -1.67 27.60 -1.19
C ASN A 55 -1.60 28.03 -2.68
N GLU A 56 -2.28 27.34 -3.60
CA GLU A 56 -2.28 27.72 -5.03
C GLU A 56 -3.57 28.43 -5.50
N GLN A 57 -4.57 28.63 -4.63
CA GLN A 57 -5.84 29.28 -4.99
C GLN A 57 -6.04 30.71 -4.43
N GLN A 58 -5.00 31.37 -3.91
CA GLN A 58 -5.13 32.72 -3.32
C GLN A 58 -4.41 33.87 -4.05
N ASN A 59 -3.85 33.64 -5.23
CA ASN A 59 -3.20 34.69 -6.03
C ASN A 59 -3.94 35.06 -7.33
N GLU A 60 -5.28 34.93 -7.34
CA GLU A 60 -6.13 35.42 -8.43
C GLU A 60 -7.44 36.04 -7.91
N GLN A 61 -7.38 37.04 -7.02
CA GLN A 61 -8.43 38.05 -6.83
C GLN A 61 -7.84 39.38 -6.35
#